data_AF-A0A5A7RPG8-F1
#
_entry.id   AF-A0A5A7RPG8-F1
#
_cell.length_a   1.000
_cell.length_b   1.000
_cell.length_c   1.000
_cell.angle_alpha   90.00
_cell.angle_beta   90.00
_cell.angle_gamma   90.00
#
_symmetry.space_group_name_H-M   'P 1'
#
loop_
_entity.id
_entity.type
_entity.pdbx_description
1 polymer ?
#
loop_
_entity_poly.entity_id
_entity_poly.type
_entity_poly.pdbx_seq_one_letter_code
_entity_poly.pdbx_strand_id
1 'polypeptide(L)' 'CDAHLEEIEGKEMMTTVIIKPIVVGENKEKLKRALHLAEKYCLVTNSIKSRVIFEPEVRENIK' A
#
# COMPACT_ATOMS: atom_id res chain seq x y z
N CYS A 1 -5.75 -0.70 -6.96
CA CYS A 1 -4.62 -1.56 -6.58
C CYS A 1 -4.18 -2.26 -7.85
N ASP A 2 -2.92 -2.12 -8.20
CA ASP A 2 -2.35 -2.74 -9.40
C ASP A 2 -1.42 -3.87 -8.95
N ALA A 3 -1.54 -5.03 -9.58
CA ALA A 3 -0.70 -6.20 -9.31
C ALA A 3 0.00 -6.62 -10.59
N HIS A 4 1.31 -6.82 -10.51
CA HIS A 4 2.12 -7.32 -11.62
C HIS A 4 2.37 -8.83 -11.43
N LEU A 5 2.07 -9.60 -12.48
CA LEU A 5 2.25 -11.04 -12.54
C LEU A 5 3.39 -11.32 -13.51
N GLU A 6 4.38 -12.09 -13.08
CA GLU A 6 5.48 -12.55 -13.92
C GLU A 6 5.49 -14.08 -13.94
N GLU A 7 5.79 -14.67 -15.09
CA GLU A 7 5.96 -16.11 -15.22
C GLU A 7 7.38 -16.49 -14.81
N ILE A 8 7.52 -17.23 -13.71
CA ILE A 8 8.79 -17.75 -13.21
C ILE A 8 8.67 -19.28 -13.19
N GLU A 9 9.52 -19.96 -13.96
CA GLU A 9 9.55 -21.44 -14.06
C GLU A 9 8.21 -22.07 -14.49
N GLY A 10 7.48 -21.42 -15.41
CA GLY A 10 6.19 -21.91 -15.91
C GLY A 10 5.03 -21.75 -14.92
N LYS A 11 5.19 -20.94 -13.88
CA LYS A 11 4.14 -20.56 -12.92
C LYS A 11 4.01 -19.04 -12.87
N GLU A 12 2.78 -18.55 -12.93
CA GLU A 12 2.48 -17.13 -12.72
C GLU A 12 2.68 -16.80 -11.23
N MET A 13 3.64 -15.93 -10.94
CA MET A 13 3.92 -15.44 -9.60
C MET A 13 3.58 -13.96 -9.54
N MET A 14 2.80 -13.56 -8.54
CA MET A 14 2.60 -12.14 -8.26
C MET A 14 3.91 -11.60 -7.68
N THR A 15 4.61 -10.75 -8.42
CA THR A 15 5.96 -10.29 -8.02
C THR A 15 5.93 -8.92 -7.37
N THR A 16 5.02 -8.04 -7.80
CA THR A 16 4.88 -6.70 -7.23
C THR A 16 3.41 -6.29 -7.06
N VAL A 17 3.09 -5.68 -5.92
CA VAL A 17 1.77 -5.08 -5.63
C VAL A 17 1.95 -3.61 -5.33
N ILE A 18 1.16 -2.76 -5.98
CA ILE A 18 1.15 -1.31 -5.77
C ILE A 18 -0.16 -0.90 -5.10
N ILE A 19 -0.04 -0.32 -3.90
CA ILE A 19 -1.15 0.14 -3.07
C ILE A 19 -1.09 1.65 -2.97
N LYS A 20 -2.10 2.32 -3.53
CA LYS A 20 -2.24 3.79 -3.57
C LYS A 20 -3.47 4.25 -2.80
N PRO A 21 -3.47 4.21 -1.45
CA PRO A 21 -4.64 4.62 -0.68
C PRO A 21 -4.73 6.15 -0.63
N ILE A 22 -5.93 6.70 -0.87
CA ILE A 22 -6.23 8.11 -0.67
C ILE A 22 -6.92 8.23 0.69
N VAL A 23 -6.34 9.03 1.59
CA VAL A 23 -6.88 9.27 2.93
C VAL A 23 -7.21 10.74 3.08
N VAL A 24 -8.45 11.03 3.50
CA VAL A 24 -8.94 12.39 3.68
C VAL A 24 -9.21 12.66 5.15
N GLY A 25 -8.74 13.80 5.67
CA GLY A 25 -9.09 14.22 7.02
C GLY A 25 -8.44 15.54 7.44
N GLU A 26 -8.74 15.97 8.66
CA GLU A 26 -8.42 17.32 9.14
C GLU A 26 -7.01 17.41 9.76
N ASN A 27 -6.51 16.32 10.35
CA ASN A 27 -5.21 16.30 11.01
C ASN A 27 -4.19 15.45 10.23
N LYS A 28 -3.44 16.12 9.35
CA LYS A 28 -2.44 15.52 8.47
C LYS A 28 -1.36 14.72 9.20
N GLU A 29 -0.92 15.17 10.37
CA GLU A 29 0.13 14.51 11.14
C GLU A 29 -0.38 13.18 11.73
N LYS A 30 -1.59 13.20 12.29
CA LYS A 30 -2.25 11.99 12.78
C LYS A 30 -2.50 10.98 11.65
N LEU A 31 -2.91 11.45 10.47
CA LEU A 31 -3.10 10.61 9.29
C LEU A 31 -1.80 9.99 8.80
N LYS A 32 -0.71 10.77 8.73
CA LYS A 32 0.63 10.25 8.38
C LYS A 32 1.08 9.18 9.36
N ARG A 33 0.88 9.39 10.66
CA ARG A 33 1.24 8.39 11.69
C ARG A 33 0.42 7.11 11.55
N ALA A 34 -0.88 7.23 11.28
CA ALA A 34 -1.75 6.08 11.04
C ALA A 34 -1.33 5.30 9.77
N LEU A 35 -0.99 6.01 8.68
CA LEU A 35 -0.51 5.40 7.43
C LEU A 35 0.82 4.66 7.63
N HIS A 36 1.75 5.22 8.38
CA HIS A 36 3.01 4.55 8.69
C HIS A 36 2.81 3.26 9.50
N LEU A 37 1.89 3.27 10.46
CA LEU A 37 1.51 2.05 11.20
C LEU A 37 0.81 1.05 10.27
N ALA A 38 -0.08 1.52 9.41
CA ALA A 38 -0.78 0.67 8.45
C ALA A 38 0.20 -0.03 7.50
N GLU A 39 1.23 0.67 6.99
CA GLU A 39 2.29 0.08 6.18
C GLU A 39 3.06 -1.00 6.95
N LYS A 40 3.49 -0.70 8.18
CA LYS A 40 4.28 -1.62 9.01
C LYS A 40 3.51 -2.86 9.44
N TYR A 41 2.22 -2.71 9.73
CA TYR A 41 1.37 -3.78 10.29
C TYR A 41 0.41 -4.39 9.26
N CYS A 42 0.47 -3.99 7.99
CA CYS A 42 -0.40 -4.58 6.97
C CYS A 42 -0.12 -6.08 6.84
N LEU A 43 -1.14 -6.89 7.11
CA LEU A 43 -1.08 -8.35 7.00
C LEU A 43 -0.67 -8.80 5.60
N VAL A 44 -1.09 -8.06 4.58
CA VAL A 44 -0.79 -8.36 3.17
C VAL A 44 0.70 -8.22 2.91
N THR A 45 1.33 -7.11 3.31
CA THR A 45 2.78 -6.89 3.15
C THR A 45 3.63 -7.95 3.87
N ASN A 46 3.17 -8.41 5.05
CA ASN A 46 3.90 -9.41 5.83
C ASN A 46 3.64 -10.86 5.39
N SER A 47 2.59 -11.12 4.60
CA SER A 47 2.15 -12.50 4.27
C SER A 47 2.40 -12.90 2.82
N ILE A 48 2.88 -11.99 1.97
CA ILE A 48 3.22 -12.28 0.57
C ILE A 48 4.72 -12.11 0.31
N LYS A 49 5.29 -13.00 -0.50
CA LYS A 49 6.70 -12.91 -0.93
C LYS A 49 6.93 -11.81 -1.98
N SER A 50 5.85 -11.20 -2.47
CA SER A 50 5.84 -10.16 -3.49
C SER A 50 6.32 -8.82 -2.93
N ARG A 51 7.00 -8.02 -3.75
CA ARG A 51 7.39 -6.65 -3.41
C ARG A 51 6.14 -5.77 -3.28
N VAL A 52 5.96 -5.08 -2.17
CA VAL A 52 4.84 -4.13 -2.00
C VAL A 52 5.35 -2.71 -2.11
N ILE A 53 4.71 -1.89 -2.95
CA ILE A 53 4.96 -0.46 -3.10
C ILE A 53 3.76 0.28 -2.51
N PHE A 54 3.98 1.06 -1.44
CA PHE A 54 2.95 1.78 -0.72
C PHE A 54 3.07 3.29 -0.99
N GLU A 55 2.10 3.85 -1.72
CA GLU A 55 2.11 5.24 -2.17
C GLU A 55 0.85 5.97 -1.68
N PRO A 56 0.78 6.34 -0.39
CA PRO A 56 -0.40 6.97 0.18
C PRO A 56 -0.52 8.45 -0.19
N GLU A 57 -1.73 8.87 -0.53
CA GLU A 57 -2.07 10.27 -0.76
C GLU A 57 -2.90 10.79 0.42
N VAL A 58 -2.45 11.86 1.08
CA VAL A 58 -3.22 12.52 2.15
C VAL A 58 -3.83 13.80 1.62
N ARG A 59 -5.15 13.87 1.60
CA ARG A 59 -5.92 15.07 1.25
C ARG A 59 -6.48 15.72 2.52
N GLU A 60 -6.44 17.05 2.56
CA GLU A 60 -7.12 17.81 3.61
C GLU A 60 -8.53 18.11 3.12
N ASN A 61 -9.54 17.88 3.98
CA ASN A 61 -10.89 18.35 3.70
C ASN A 61 -10.88 19.88 3.87
N ILE A 62 -10.73 20.60 2.75
CA ILE A 62 -10.97 22.03 2.72
C ILE A 62 -12.50 22.19 2.77
N LYS A 63 -13.04 22.49 3.95
CA LYS A 63 -14.39 23.03 4.10
C LYS A 63 -14.39 24.51 3.76
#